data_AF-A0A382RS47-F1
#
_entry.id   AF-A0A382RS47-F1
#
_cell.length_a   1.000
_cell.length_b   1.000
_cell.length_c   1.000
_cell.angle_alpha   90.00
_cell.angle_beta   90.00
_cell.angle_gamma   90.00
#
_symmetry.space_group_name_H-M   'P 1'
#
loop_
_entity.id
_entity.type
_entity.pdbx_description
1 polymer ?
#
loop_
_entity_poly.entity_id
_entity_poly.type
_entity_poly.pdbx_seq_one_letter_code
_entity_poly.pdbx_strand_id
1 'polypeptide(L)' 'MSKRDYYDVLGVNRSSNEKELKKAYRKLAM' A
#
# COMPACT_ATOMS: atom_id res chain seq x y z
N MET A 1 16.37 -13.04 0.69
CA MET A 1 15.74 -11.95 1.47
C MET A 1 14.78 -11.22 0.56
N SER A 2 13.52 -11.63 0.52
CA SER A 2 12.52 -11.03 -0.37
C SER A 2 12.24 -9.61 0.08
N LYS A 3 12.52 -8.66 -0.82
CA LYS A 3 12.14 -7.25 -0.73
C LYS A 3 10.71 -7.20 -0.21
N ARG A 4 10.47 -6.59 0.96
CA ARG A 4 9.12 -6.45 1.50
C ARG A 4 8.27 -5.79 0.42
N ASP A 5 7.23 -6.49 -0.04
CA ASP A 5 6.30 -5.96 -1.01
C ASP A 5 5.49 -4.86 -0.32
N TYR A 6 5.93 -3.61 -0.47
CA TYR A 6 5.27 -2.44 0.13
C TYR A 6 3.80 -2.34 -0.30
N TYR A 7 3.48 -2.85 -1.49
CA TYR A 7 2.12 -2.93 -2.01
C TYR A 7 1.27 -3.95 -1.23
N ASP A 8 1.80 -5.12 -0.90
CA ASP A 8 1.11 -6.10 -0.04
C ASP A 8 0.95 -5.58 1.40
N VAL A 9 1.98 -4.89 1.93
CA VAL A 9 1.90 -4.28 3.28
C VAL A 9 0.81 -3.21 3.33
N LEU A 10 0.66 -2.44 2.26
CA LEU A 10 -0.41 -1.45 2.13
C LEU A 10 -1.75 -2.07 1.69
N GLY A 11 -1.78 -3.35 1.34
CA GLY A 11 -2.98 -4.03 0.83
C GLY A 11 -3.51 -3.45 -0.47
N VAL A 12 -2.63 -2.87 -1.31
CA VAL A 12 -2.99 -2.23 -2.59
C VAL A 12 -2.31 -2.95 -3.75
N ASN A 13 -2.89 -2.82 -4.94
CA ASN A 13 -2.29 -3.40 -6.14
C ASN A 13 -1.04 -2.58 -6.53
N ARG A 14 -0.06 -3.21 -7.19
CA ARG A 14 1.09 -2.51 -7.79
C ARG A 14 0.68 -1.46 -8.84
N SER A 15 -0.49 -1.62 -9.43
CA SER A 15 -1.10 -0.67 -10.37
C SER A 15 -1.94 0.42 -9.69
N SER A 16 -2.02 0.44 -8.35
CA SER A 16 -2.79 1.45 -7.63
C SER A 16 -2.18 2.84 -7.78
N ASN A 17 -3.06 3.83 -7.93
CA ASN A 17 -2.66 5.23 -8.08
C ASN A 17 -2.29 5.85 -6.73
N GLU A 18 -1.63 7.00 -6.76
CA GLU A 18 -1.15 7.68 -5.54
C GLU A 18 -2.28 8.03 -4.55
N LYS A 19 -3.51 8.27 -5.04
CA LYS A 19 -4.69 8.51 -4.19
C LYS A 19 -5.06 7.26 -3.40
N GLU A 20 -5.04 6.09 -4.04
CA GLU A 20 -5.33 4.81 -3.39
C GLU A 20 -4.26 4.45 -2.36
N LEU A 21 -2.98 4.64 -2.69
CA LEU A 21 -1.86 4.46 -1.75
C LEU A 21 -2.02 5.32 -0.49
N LYS A 22 -2.33 6.62 -0.66
CA LYS A 22 -2.57 7.54 0.47
C LYS A 22 -3.81 7.15 1.29
N LYS A 23 -4.87 6.66 0.65
CA LYS A 23 -6.09 6.21 1.34
C LYS A 23 -5.83 4.94 2.14
N ALA A 24 -5.13 3.97 1.57
CA ALA A 24 -4.77 2.72 2.23
C ALA A 24 -3.83 2.96 3.42
N TYR A 25 -2.84 3.83 3.26
CA TYR A 25 -1.96 4.25 4.34
C TYR A 25 -2.75 4.87 5.51
N ARG A 26 -3.67 5.81 5.22
CA ARG A 26 -4.53 6.42 6.25
C ARG A 26 -5.41 5.40 6.96
N LYS A 27 -5.92 4.40 6.24
CA LYS A 27 -6.76 3.33 6.80
C LYS A 27 -5.97 2.37 7.70
N LEU A 28 -4.70 2.13 7.41
CA LEU A 28 -3.83 1.28 8.22
C LEU A 28 -3.23 2.00 9.44
N ALA A 29 -3.12 3.33 9.38
CA ALA A 29 -2.56 4.15 10.45
C ALA A 29 -3.61 4.63 11.49
N MET A 30 -4.90 4.44 11.22
CA MET A 30 -6.00 4.65 12.18
C MET A 30 -6.40 3.31 12.79
#